data_AF-A0A6P7H4B1-F1
#
_entry.id   AF-A0A6P7H4B1-F1
#
_cell.length_a   1.000
_cell.length_b   1.000
_cell.length_c   1.000
_cell.angle_alpha   90.00
_cell.angle_beta   90.00
_cell.angle_gamma   90.00
#
_symmetry.space_group_name_H-M   'P 1'
#
loop_
_entity.id
_entity.type
_entity.pdbx_description
1 polymer ?
#
loop_
_entity_poly.entity_id
_entity_poly.type
_entity_poly.pdbx_seq_one_letter_code
_entity_poly.pdbx_strand_id
1 'polypeptide(L)'
;MLTGMDEKPFLTIAADSFITGYTDRLQDLSRKVMPDIVPQLGVLGVLAPKIGQTPYRITINNGKDDIDNLGIVEKFNGKTELDYFAGGQCNR
;
A
#
# COMPACT_ATOMS: atom_id res chain seq x y z
N MET A 1 -1.49 -23.50 16.07
CA MET A 1 -0.68 -23.32 14.85
C MET A 1 0.43 -22.30 15.07
N LEU A 2 0.11 -21.06 15.48
CA LEU A 2 1.11 -20.01 15.76
C LEU A 2 2.12 -20.36 16.88
N THR A 3 1.66 -21.00 17.96
CA THR A 3 2.52 -21.41 19.09
C THR A 3 3.59 -22.45 18.72
N GLY A 4 3.42 -23.17 17.60
CA GLY A 4 4.38 -24.17 17.12
C GLY A 4 5.44 -23.64 16.16
N MET A 5 5.39 -22.35 15.80
CA MET A 5 6.26 -21.74 14.79
C MET A 5 7.39 -20.89 15.40
N ASP A 6 7.46 -20.79 16.72
CA ASP A 6 8.38 -19.92 17.49
C ASP A 6 8.38 -18.46 16.99
N GLU A 7 7.19 -17.98 16.61
CA GLU A 7 7.01 -16.62 16.12
C GLU A 7 7.04 -15.60 17.27
N LYS A 8 7.71 -14.47 17.08
CA LYS A 8 7.90 -13.45 18.12
C LYS A 8 7.16 -12.16 17.79
N PRO A 9 6.62 -11.45 18.80
CA PRO A 9 5.97 -10.16 18.56
C PRO A 9 6.95 -9.06 18.13
N PHE A 10 8.24 -9.24 18.40
CA PHE A 10 9.30 -8.30 18.03
C PHE A 10 10.41 -9.04 17.27
N LEU A 11 10.85 -8.43 16.18
CA LEU A 11 11.91 -8.94 15.30
C LEU A 11 13.06 -7.93 15.27
N THR A 12 14.29 -8.44 15.27
CA THR A 12 15.49 -7.64 15.00
C THR A 12 15.95 -7.92 13.58
N ILE A 13 15.81 -6.95 12.70
CA ILE A 13 16.20 -7.05 11.29
C ILE A 13 16.98 -5.81 10.86
N ALA A 14 17.69 -5.91 9.74
CA ALA A 14 18.41 -4.77 9.18
C ALA A 14 17.42 -3.70 8.66
N ALA A 15 17.79 -2.43 8.81
CA ALA A 15 16.90 -1.31 8.48
C ALA A 15 16.51 -1.27 6.99
N ASP A 16 17.46 -1.61 6.11
CA ASP A 16 17.23 -1.74 4.66
C ASP A 16 16.21 -2.83 4.34
N SER A 17 16.29 -3.98 5.02
CA SER A 17 15.36 -5.10 4.86
C SER A 17 13.97 -4.74 5.39
N PHE A 18 13.87 -4.02 6.51
CA PHE A 18 12.59 -3.52 7.03
C PHE A 18 11.90 -2.56 6.05
N ILE A 19 12.67 -1.71 5.37
CA ILE A 19 12.14 -0.74 4.42
C ILE A 19 11.78 -1.40 3.09
N THR A 20 12.73 -2.16 2.53
CA THR A 20 12.67 -2.63 1.13
C THR A 20 12.08 -4.02 0.97
N GLY A 21 12.15 -4.86 2.00
CA GLY A 21 11.61 -6.21 1.93
C GLY A 21 12.39 -7.23 2.76
N TYR A 22 11.67 -8.06 3.51
CA TYR A 22 12.13 -9.30 4.09
C TYR A 22 11.08 -10.40 3.94
N THR A 23 11.51 -11.66 3.96
CA THR A 23 10.62 -12.82 3.93
C THR A 23 10.27 -13.23 5.34
N ASP A 24 8.98 -13.41 5.60
CA ASP A 24 8.46 -13.86 6.89
C ASP A 24 7.90 -15.29 6.81
N ARG A 25 8.07 -16.08 7.88
CA ARG A 25 7.67 -17.50 7.91
C ARG A 25 6.16 -17.67 7.91
N LEU A 26 5.41 -16.80 8.59
CA LEU A 26 3.94 -16.82 8.54
C LEU A 26 3.45 -16.47 7.15
N GLN A 27 4.09 -15.50 6.51
CA GLN A 27 3.76 -15.11 5.14
C GLN A 27 4.04 -16.25 4.13
N ASP A 28 5.14 -16.99 4.30
CA ASP A 28 5.44 -18.16 3.47
C ASP A 28 4.42 -19.29 3.69
N LEU A 29 4.02 -19.53 4.94
CA LEU A 29 2.98 -20.50 5.26
C LEU A 29 1.61 -20.08 4.70
N SER A 30 1.24 -18.81 4.81
CA SER A 30 -0.05 -18.32 4.31
C SER A 30 -0.18 -18.49 2.80
N ARG A 31 0.91 -18.30 2.05
CA ARG A 31 0.95 -18.59 0.60
C ARG A 31 0.70 -20.06 0.28
N LYS A 32 1.22 -20.99 1.10
CA LYS A 32 1.03 -22.43 0.89
C LYS A 32 -0.37 -22.89 1.26
N VAL A 33 -0.99 -22.29 2.28
CA VAL A 33 -2.29 -22.72 2.80
C VAL A 33 -3.45 -22.04 2.07
N MET A 34 -3.30 -20.78 1.66
CA MET A 34 -4.38 -19.98 1.04
C MET A 34 -3.87 -19.17 -0.17
N PRO A 35 -3.41 -19.82 -1.24
CA PRO A 35 -2.79 -19.15 -2.39
C PRO A 35 -3.73 -18.17 -3.12
N ASP A 36 -5.05 -18.41 -3.08
CA ASP A 36 -6.05 -17.61 -3.80
C ASP A 36 -6.59 -16.42 -2.99
N ILE A 37 -6.44 -16.44 -1.67
CA ILE A 37 -6.99 -15.42 -0.74
C ILE A 37 -5.91 -14.41 -0.36
N VAL A 38 -4.67 -14.88 -0.21
CA VAL A 38 -3.53 -14.02 0.05
C VAL A 38 -3.03 -13.61 -1.33
N PRO A 39 -3.33 -12.38 -1.82
CA PRO A 39 -2.59 -11.87 -2.97
C PRO A 39 -1.12 -12.08 -2.67
N GLN A 40 -0.29 -12.38 -3.68
CA GLN A 40 1.15 -12.55 -3.53
C GLN A 40 1.79 -11.24 -3.03
N LEU A 41 1.49 -10.84 -1.79
CA LEU A 41 2.24 -9.93 -0.96
C LEU A 41 3.61 -10.57 -0.96
N GLY A 42 4.51 -10.01 -1.78
CA GLY A 42 5.82 -10.59 -2.03
C GLY A 42 6.62 -10.64 -0.75
N VAL A 43 7.48 -9.66 -0.55
CA VAL A 43 8.23 -9.48 0.70
C VAL A 43 7.48 -8.51 1.62
N LEU A 44 7.61 -8.67 2.93
CA LEU A 44 7.12 -7.69 3.90
C LEU A 44 8.10 -6.54 3.98
N GLY A 45 7.62 -5.31 3.93
CA GLY A 45 8.45 -4.12 4.11
C GLY A 45 7.61 -2.87 3.97
N VAL A 46 8.04 -1.79 4.62
CA VAL A 46 7.29 -0.52 4.66
C VAL A 46 7.02 0.02 3.24
N LEU A 47 8.02 -0.09 2.36
CA LEU A 47 7.96 0.39 0.99
C LEU A 47 8.05 -0.72 -0.05
N ALA A 48 8.15 -1.98 0.36
CA ALA A 48 8.26 -3.13 -0.53
C ALA A 48 7.25 -3.12 -1.70
N PRO A 49 5.95 -2.82 -1.50
CA PRO A 49 4.98 -2.80 -2.61
C PRO A 49 5.12 -1.61 -3.56
N LYS A 50 5.90 -0.59 -3.20
CA LYS A 50 6.01 0.70 -3.91
C LYS A 50 7.33 0.88 -4.65
N ILE A 51 8.31 0.01 -4.43
CA ILE A 51 9.61 0.12 -5.08
C ILE A 51 9.45 -0.06 -6.60
N GLY A 52 9.88 0.95 -7.35
CA GLY A 52 9.89 0.93 -8.82
C GLY A 52 8.53 1.04 -9.49
N GLN A 53 7.46 1.37 -8.75
CA GLN A 53 6.11 1.46 -9.30
C GLN A 53 5.50 2.85 -9.11
N THR A 54 4.80 3.34 -10.14
CA THR A 54 3.89 4.49 -10.04
C THR A 54 2.46 4.00 -10.34
N PRO A 55 1.80 3.32 -9.38
CA PRO A 55 0.53 2.65 -9.65
C PRO A 55 -0.66 3.62 -9.75
N TYR A 56 -0.44 4.91 -9.48
CA TYR A 56 -1.50 5.89 -9.32
C TYR A 56 -1.63 6.78 -10.55
N ARG A 57 -2.88 7.11 -10.91
CA ARG A 57 -3.20 8.12 -11.91
C ARG A 57 -3.75 9.36 -11.21
N ILE A 58 -3.08 10.50 -11.40
CA ILE A 58 -3.50 11.79 -10.83
C ILE A 58 -3.93 12.68 -11.99
N THR A 59 -5.15 13.22 -11.93
CA THR A 59 -5.63 14.26 -12.84
C THR A 59 -5.49 15.59 -12.13
N ILE A 60 -4.75 16.51 -12.74
CA ILE A 60 -4.41 17.82 -12.17
C ILE A 60 -4.94 18.89 -13.11
N ASN A 61 -5.62 19.89 -12.56
CA ASN A 61 -6.12 21.04 -13.30
C ASN A 61 -4.95 21.90 -13.81
N ASN A 62 -5.00 22.28 -15.08
CA ASN A 62 -3.92 23.01 -15.76
C ASN A 62 -4.08 24.53 -15.74
N GLY A 63 -5.11 25.07 -15.08
CA GLY A 63 -5.38 26.49 -14.94
C GLY A 63 -5.83 27.19 -16.22
N LYS A 64 -6.15 26.46 -17.30
CA LYS A 64 -6.52 27.05 -18.61
C LYS A 64 -7.80 27.88 -18.53
N ASP A 65 -8.81 27.37 -17.81
CA ASP A 65 -10.12 28.00 -17.70
C ASP A 65 -10.21 28.96 -16.51
N ASP A 66 -9.49 28.64 -15.43
CA ASP A 66 -9.35 29.47 -14.23
C ASP A 66 -8.00 29.20 -13.56
N ILE A 67 -7.16 30.23 -13.46
CA ILE A 67 -5.80 30.12 -12.93
C ILE A 67 -5.79 29.79 -11.43
N ASP A 68 -6.85 30.11 -10.69
CA ASP A 68 -6.96 29.83 -9.26
C ASP A 68 -7.04 28.32 -8.99
N ASN A 69 -7.37 27.51 -10.01
CA ASN A 69 -7.41 26.06 -9.92
C ASN A 69 -6.11 25.37 -10.36
N LEU A 70 -5.08 26.11 -10.76
CA LEU A 70 -3.83 25.53 -11.24
C LEU A 70 -3.20 24.60 -10.19
N GLY A 71 -2.91 23.35 -10.59
CA GLY A 71 -2.25 22.38 -9.72
C GLY A 71 -3.17 21.65 -8.74
N ILE A 72 -4.47 21.99 -8.71
CA ILE A 72 -5.46 21.28 -7.88
C ILE A 72 -5.70 19.89 -8.46
N VAL A 73 -5.69 18.87 -7.59
CA VAL A 73 -6.04 17.49 -7.96
C VAL A 73 -7.54 17.39 -8.14
N GLU A 74 -7.97 17.03 -9.35
CA GLU A 74 -9.39 16.85 -9.68
C GLU A 74 -9.84 15.40 -9.46
N LYS A 75 -8.94 14.45 -9.76
CA LYS A 75 -9.21 13.02 -9.64
C LYS A 75 -7.98 12.24 -9.19
N PHE A 76 -8.20 11.31 -8.29
CA PHE A 76 -7.23 10.29 -7.91
C PHE A 76 -7.74 8.92 -8.34
N ASN A 77 -6.99 8.23 -9.21
CA ASN A 77 -7.40 6.99 -9.86
C ASN A 77 -8.79 7.06 -10.53
N GLY A 78 -9.12 8.23 -11.08
CA GLY A 78 -10.39 8.48 -11.75
C GLY A 78 -11.57 8.82 -10.83
N LYS A 79 -11.38 8.78 -9.50
CA LYS A 79 -12.39 9.15 -8.51
C LYS A 79 -12.20 10.61 -8.06
N THR A 80 -13.30 11.32 -7.86
CA THR A 80 -13.33 12.69 -7.30
C THR A 80 -13.39 12.70 -5.77
N GLU A 81 -13.61 11.53 -5.16
CA GLU A 81 -13.61 11.32 -3.72
C GLU A 81 -13.01 9.95 -3.40
N LEU A 82 -12.41 9.83 -2.23
CA LEU A 82 -11.89 8.58 -1.69
C LEU A 82 -13.04 7.72 -1.15
N ASP A 83 -12.77 6.44 -0.91
CA ASP A 83 -13.71 5.48 -0.32
C ASP A 83 -13.14 4.78 0.92
N TYR A 84 -12.19 5.43 1.58
CA TYR A 84 -11.48 4.87 2.73
C TYR A 84 -12.13 5.23 4.07
N PHE A 85 -12.79 6.38 4.14
CA PHE A 85 -13.33 6.91 5.39
C PHE A 85 -14.86 6.79 5.44
N ALA A 86 -15.41 6.60 6.63
CA ALA A 86 -16.85 6.43 6.82
C ALA A 86 -17.67 7.72 6.58
N GLY A 87 -17.03 8.89 6.62
CA GLY A 87 -17.69 10.19 6.41
C GLY A 87 -17.32 10.82 5.07
N GLY A 88 -18.31 11.32 4.33
CA GLY A 88 -18.11 11.91 3.01
C GLY A 88 -17.17 13.12 2.98
N GLN A 89 -17.06 13.90 4.07
CA GLN A 89 -16.12 15.01 4.15
C GLN A 89 -14.66 14.53 4.19
N CYS A 90 -14.36 13.43 4.91
CA CYS A 90 -12.99 12.90 5.02
C CYS A 90 -12.51 12.24 3.72
N ASN A 91 -13.43 11.99 2.79
CA ASN A 91 -13.14 11.43 1.49
C ASN A 91 -12.91 12.49 0.40
N ARG A 92 -13.07 13.78 0.71
CA ARG A 92 -12.86 14.87 -0.25
C ARG A 92 -11.43 15.40 -0.23
#